data_AF-Q93LA8-F1
#
_entry.id   AF-Q93LA8-F1
#
_cell.length_a   1.000
_cell.length_b   1.000
_cell.length_c   1.000
_cell.angle_alpha   90.00
_cell.angle_beta   90.00
_cell.angle_gamma   90.00
#
_symmetry.space_group_name_H-M   'P 1'
#
loop_
_entity.id
_entity.type
_entity.pdbx_description
1 polymer ?
#
loop_
_entity_poly.entity_id
_entity_poly.type
_entity_poly.pdbx_seq_one_letter_code
_entity_poly.pdbx_strand_id
1 'polypeptide(L)'
;TSPVDISIIDSVVNRTYPGAVQLANKAFADNQPSLLVAKRKPLNISIDLPGMRKENTITVQNPTYGNVAGAVDDLVSTWNEKYSKTHTLPARMQYTESMVYSKSQIASALNVNAKYLDNSLNIDFNAVANGEKKVMVAAYKQIFYTVSAELPNNPSDLFDNSVTFGELTRKGVSNSAPPVVVSNVAYGRTVYVKLETTSKSKDVQAAFKALLKNNSVETSGQYKDIFEESTFTAVVLGGDAKEHNKVVTKDFNEIRNIIKDNAELSLKNPAYPISYTSTFLKDNATAAVHNNTDYIETTTTEYSSAKMTLDHYGAYVAQFDVSWDEFTFDQNGKEVLTHKTWDGSGRDKTAHYSTVIPFPPNSKNIKIVARECTGLAWEWWR
;
A
#
# COMPACT_ATOMS: atom_id res chain seq x y z
N THR A 1 13.67 2.56 -4.24
CA THR A 1 12.98 3.81 -4.63
C THR A 1 13.83 5.01 -4.22
N SER A 2 13.60 6.20 -4.80
CA SER A 2 14.32 7.44 -4.43
C SER A 2 13.34 8.59 -4.11
N PRO A 3 12.44 8.43 -3.13
CA PRO A 3 11.49 9.47 -2.75
C PRO A 3 12.18 10.74 -2.25
N VAL A 4 11.66 11.90 -2.69
CA VAL A 4 12.03 13.23 -2.18
C VAL A 4 11.04 13.76 -1.15
N ASP A 5 9.80 13.27 -1.22
CA ASP A 5 8.75 13.52 -0.26
C ASP A 5 8.88 12.47 0.85
N ILE A 6 8.99 12.88 2.11
CA ILE A 6 9.27 12.00 3.24
C ILE A 6 8.07 12.03 4.18
N SER A 7 7.49 10.87 4.45
CA SER A 7 6.35 10.75 5.36
C SER A 7 6.71 11.19 6.78
N ILE A 8 5.79 11.91 7.42
CA ILE A 8 5.87 12.32 8.83
C ILE A 8 5.09 11.32 9.67
N ILE A 9 5.66 10.94 10.81
CA ILE A 9 4.97 10.15 11.84
C ILE A 9 4.64 11.07 13.03
N ASP A 10 3.44 10.91 13.61
CA ASP A 10 2.92 11.83 14.65
C ASP A 10 3.89 12.00 15.84
N SER A 11 4.62 10.95 16.20
CA SER A 11 5.55 10.94 17.32
C SER A 11 6.77 11.87 17.15
N VAL A 12 7.04 12.37 15.94
CA VAL A 12 8.18 13.26 15.65
C VAL A 12 7.79 14.56 14.95
N VAL A 13 6.50 14.90 14.92
CA VAL A 13 5.98 16.12 14.26
C VAL A 13 6.69 17.38 14.75
N ASN A 14 7.04 17.45 16.04
CA ASN A 14 7.75 18.60 16.61
C ASN A 14 9.18 18.82 16.04
N ARG A 15 9.70 17.89 15.24
CA ARG A 15 11.01 17.99 14.57
C ARG A 15 10.89 18.36 13.09
N THR A 16 9.68 18.45 12.55
CA THR A 16 9.44 18.68 11.12
C THR A 16 8.45 19.83 10.96
N TYR A 17 8.99 21.00 10.60
CA TYR A 17 8.24 22.21 10.31
C TYR A 17 9.00 23.02 9.26
N PRO A 18 8.33 23.88 8.46
CA PRO A 18 8.99 24.70 7.45
C PRO A 18 10.16 25.49 8.05
N GLY A 19 11.36 25.30 7.50
CA GLY A 19 12.58 25.95 7.97
C GLY A 19 13.32 25.25 9.11
N ALA A 20 12.82 24.12 9.60
CA ALA A 20 13.57 23.26 10.52
C ALA A 20 14.89 22.82 9.87
N VAL A 21 15.98 22.79 10.64
CA VAL A 21 17.25 22.25 10.15
C VAL A 21 17.44 20.87 10.77
N GLN A 22 17.69 19.88 9.92
CA GLN A 22 17.85 18.48 10.30
C GLN A 22 19.21 17.95 9.82
N LEU A 23 19.59 16.76 10.29
CA LEU A 23 20.78 16.05 9.82
C LEU A 23 20.38 14.91 8.90
N ALA A 24 20.90 14.89 7.68
CA ALA A 24 20.68 13.80 6.72
C ALA A 24 21.55 12.59 7.07
N ASN A 25 21.10 11.82 8.06
CA ASN A 25 21.73 10.60 8.55
C ASN A 25 20.74 9.42 8.48
N LYS A 26 21.12 8.25 9.05
CA LYS A 26 20.23 7.09 9.10
C LYS A 26 18.88 7.39 9.79
N ALA A 27 18.87 8.20 10.84
CA ALA A 27 17.64 8.54 11.55
C ALA A 27 16.68 9.34 10.65
N PHE A 28 17.20 10.25 9.81
CA PHE A 28 16.41 10.92 8.77
C PHE A 28 15.81 9.94 7.75
N ALA A 29 16.60 8.98 7.26
CA ALA A 29 16.11 7.94 6.35
C ALA A 29 15.06 7.02 6.98
N ASP A 30 15.13 6.80 8.29
CA ASP A 30 14.18 5.98 9.06
C ASP A 30 12.92 6.78 9.50
N ASN A 31 12.66 7.97 8.94
CA ASN A 31 11.57 8.90 9.31
C ASN A 31 11.62 9.39 10.77
N GLN A 32 12.81 9.44 11.39
CA GLN A 32 13.04 9.93 12.76
C GLN A 32 14.16 10.98 12.77
N PRO A 33 13.99 12.11 12.07
CA PRO A 33 15.07 13.08 11.87
C PRO A 33 15.62 13.62 13.19
N SER A 34 16.92 13.90 13.19
CA SER A 34 17.60 14.62 14.27
C SER A 34 17.58 16.12 13.98
N LEU A 35 17.07 16.92 14.92
CA LEU A 35 16.97 18.37 14.78
C LEU A 35 18.31 19.04 15.12
N LEU A 36 18.79 19.92 14.25
CA LEU A 36 19.95 20.78 14.49
C LEU A 36 19.47 22.12 15.06
N VAL A 37 19.30 22.18 16.37
CA VAL A 37 18.85 23.39 17.07
C VAL A 37 20.02 24.35 17.22
N ALA A 38 19.93 25.57 16.70
CA ALA A 38 20.87 26.67 16.92
C ALA A 38 20.10 28.00 16.88
N LYS A 39 20.71 29.10 17.32
CA LYS A 39 20.06 30.42 17.22
C LYS A 39 19.86 30.79 15.74
N ARG A 40 18.64 31.17 15.36
CA ARG A 40 18.24 31.36 13.96
C ARG A 40 17.99 32.83 13.65
N LYS A 41 18.18 33.21 12.39
CA LYS A 41 17.66 34.47 11.83
C LYS A 41 16.15 34.32 11.51
N PRO A 42 15.44 35.45 11.30
CA PRO A 42 14.06 35.41 10.82
C PRO A 42 13.92 34.65 9.50
N LEU A 43 12.77 34.02 9.29
CA LEU A 43 12.49 33.20 8.12
C LEU A 43 11.09 33.51 7.58
N ASN A 44 10.96 33.71 6.27
CA ASN A 44 9.66 33.77 5.62
C ASN A 44 9.13 32.36 5.35
N ILE A 45 7.85 32.17 5.65
CA ILE A 45 7.10 30.99 5.23
C ILE A 45 5.90 31.43 4.38
N SER A 46 5.55 30.62 3.39
CA SER A 46 4.45 30.89 2.47
C SER A 46 3.54 29.68 2.35
N ILE A 47 2.24 29.89 2.41
CA ILE A 47 1.21 28.86 2.21
C ILE A 47 0.66 28.93 0.78
N ASP A 48 0.26 27.79 0.20
CA ASP A 48 -0.25 27.71 -1.18
C ASP A 48 -1.79 27.70 -1.29
N LEU A 49 -2.49 28.20 -0.26
CA LEU A 49 -3.94 28.32 -0.28
C LEU A 49 -4.41 29.36 -1.32
N PRO A 50 -5.51 29.07 -2.04
CA PRO A 50 -5.98 29.89 -3.16
C PRO A 50 -6.55 31.23 -2.68
N GLY A 51 -6.44 32.26 -3.53
CA GLY A 51 -7.05 33.57 -3.29
C GLY A 51 -6.22 34.54 -2.43
N MET A 52 -5.25 34.06 -1.65
CA MET A 52 -4.46 34.89 -0.71
C MET A 52 -3.53 35.91 -1.39
N ARG A 53 -3.03 35.60 -2.60
CA ARG A 53 -2.09 36.46 -3.35
C ARG A 53 -0.88 36.88 -2.49
N LYS A 54 -0.82 38.14 -2.05
CA LYS A 54 0.28 38.70 -1.24
C LYS A 54 0.12 38.47 0.27
N GLU A 55 -1.03 37.99 0.71
CA GLU A 55 -1.35 37.71 2.12
C GLU A 55 -0.98 36.26 2.51
N ASN A 56 -0.30 35.52 1.64
CA ASN A 56 0.04 34.12 1.84
C ASN A 56 1.38 33.90 2.55
N THR A 57 2.08 34.96 2.95
CA THR A 57 3.45 34.92 3.47
C THR A 57 3.55 35.66 4.79
N ILE A 58 4.28 35.07 5.74
CA ILE A 58 4.54 35.67 7.07
C ILE A 58 6.02 35.48 7.44
N THR A 59 6.61 36.49 8.08
CA THR A 59 7.97 36.43 8.60
C THR A 59 7.98 35.94 10.05
N VAL A 60 8.62 34.80 10.30
CA VAL A 60 8.78 34.22 11.63
C VAL A 60 10.12 34.66 12.21
N GLN A 61 10.10 35.52 13.24
CA GLN A 61 11.32 36.15 13.80
C GLN A 61 12.27 35.14 14.46
N ASN A 62 11.73 34.12 15.13
CA ASN A 62 12.51 33.05 15.75
C ASN A 62 11.89 31.70 15.33
N PRO A 63 12.37 31.06 14.24
CA PRO A 63 11.73 29.87 13.65
C PRO A 63 11.96 28.58 14.48
N THR A 64 11.32 28.54 15.65
CA THR A 64 11.10 27.33 16.46
C THR A 64 9.80 26.65 16.01
N TYR A 65 9.62 25.38 16.39
CA TYR A 65 8.39 24.64 16.08
C TYR A 65 7.12 25.43 16.47
N GLY A 66 7.04 25.90 17.73
CA GLY A 66 5.85 26.61 18.21
C GLY A 66 5.57 27.92 17.47
N ASN A 67 6.60 28.70 17.17
CA ASN A 67 6.43 29.97 16.44
C ASN A 67 6.05 29.74 14.97
N VAL A 68 6.61 28.70 14.33
CA VAL A 68 6.24 28.34 12.95
C VAL A 68 4.83 27.76 12.90
N ALA A 69 4.46 26.89 13.86
CA ALA A 69 3.11 26.36 13.95
C ALA A 69 2.07 27.48 14.11
N GLY A 70 2.29 28.41 15.06
CA GLY A 70 1.41 29.58 15.22
C GLY A 70 1.33 30.46 13.97
N ALA A 71 2.45 30.65 13.26
CA ALA A 71 2.45 31.40 12.00
C ALA A 71 1.68 30.68 10.87
N VAL A 72 1.71 29.35 10.83
CA VAL A 72 0.86 28.55 9.92
C VAL A 72 -0.61 28.67 10.31
N ASP A 73 -0.93 28.61 11.59
CA ASP A 73 -2.30 28.78 12.09
C ASP A 73 -2.87 30.17 11.76
N ASP A 74 -2.05 31.23 11.85
CA ASP A 74 -2.44 32.60 11.46
C ASP A 74 -2.75 32.70 9.95
N LEU A 75 -1.92 32.07 9.10
CA LEU A 75 -2.15 32.03 7.66
C LEU A 75 -3.44 31.26 7.30
N VAL A 76 -3.68 30.12 7.95
CA VAL A 76 -4.89 29.32 7.75
C VAL A 76 -6.13 30.06 8.27
N SER A 77 -6.03 30.72 9.41
CA SER A 77 -7.12 31.53 9.98
C SER A 77 -7.48 32.69 9.06
N THR A 78 -6.47 33.41 8.56
CA THR A 78 -6.66 34.47 7.56
C THR A 78 -7.38 33.95 6.32
N TRP A 79 -7.03 32.75 5.84
CA TRP A 79 -7.68 32.15 4.69
C TRP A 79 -9.14 31.77 4.97
N ASN A 80 -9.40 31.17 6.12
CA ASN A 80 -10.74 30.78 6.54
C ASN A 80 -11.67 32.00 6.66
N GLU A 81 -11.19 33.11 7.21
CA GLU A 81 -12.00 34.32 7.39
C GLU A 81 -12.31 35.03 6.07
N LYS A 82 -11.33 35.13 5.17
CA LYS A 82 -11.42 35.99 3.98
C LYS A 82 -11.79 35.26 2.68
N TYR A 83 -11.38 34.00 2.51
CA TYR A 83 -11.40 33.33 1.19
C TYR A 83 -12.16 32.00 1.15
N SER A 84 -12.37 31.31 2.28
CA SER A 84 -13.04 30.00 2.31
C SER A 84 -14.48 30.00 1.79
N LYS A 85 -15.20 31.13 1.90
CA LYS A 85 -16.59 31.24 1.42
C LYS A 85 -16.71 31.22 -0.11
N THR A 86 -15.65 31.59 -0.82
CA THR A 86 -15.62 31.70 -2.29
C THR A 86 -14.74 30.65 -2.95
N HIS A 87 -13.97 29.90 -2.16
CA HIS A 87 -13.06 28.87 -2.65
C HIS A 87 -13.25 27.60 -1.83
N THR A 88 -13.70 26.52 -2.49
CA THR A 88 -13.58 25.16 -1.96
C THR A 88 -12.21 24.61 -2.31
N LEU A 89 -11.61 23.84 -1.39
CA LEU A 89 -10.27 23.30 -1.56
C LEU A 89 -10.34 21.77 -1.54
N PRO A 90 -10.63 21.12 -2.68
CA PRO A 90 -10.51 19.67 -2.75
C PRO A 90 -9.04 19.30 -2.50
N ALA A 91 -8.81 18.28 -1.69
CA ALA A 91 -7.46 17.80 -1.42
C ALA A 91 -6.76 17.38 -2.72
N ARG A 92 -5.49 17.77 -2.87
CA ARG A 92 -4.61 17.17 -3.88
C ARG A 92 -4.31 15.73 -3.46
N MET A 93 -4.99 14.80 -4.10
CA MET A 93 -4.85 13.37 -3.82
C MET A 93 -3.58 12.80 -4.46
N GLN A 94 -2.74 12.17 -3.66
CA GLN A 94 -1.67 11.28 -4.12
C GLN A 94 -2.04 9.85 -3.73
N TYR A 95 -2.00 8.96 -4.71
CA TYR A 95 -2.40 7.56 -4.56
C TYR A 95 -1.21 6.64 -4.80
N THR A 96 -0.99 5.71 -3.88
CA THR A 96 -0.03 4.60 -4.06
C THR A 96 -0.66 3.31 -3.58
N GLU A 97 -0.37 2.19 -4.25
CA GLU A 97 -0.85 0.86 -3.88
C GLU A 97 0.26 -0.18 -4.05
N SER A 98 0.26 -1.21 -3.23
CA SER A 98 1.16 -2.35 -3.40
C SER A 98 0.62 -3.62 -2.74
N MET A 99 0.93 -4.77 -3.33
CA MET A 99 0.83 -6.04 -2.61
C MET A 99 1.90 -6.09 -1.53
N VAL A 100 1.59 -6.75 -0.42
CA VAL A 100 2.51 -6.93 0.69
C VAL A 100 3.21 -8.27 0.55
N TYR A 101 4.55 -8.25 0.55
CA TYR A 101 5.38 -9.45 0.57
C TYR A 101 6.33 -9.48 1.76
N SER A 102 6.92 -8.34 2.08
CA SER A 102 7.78 -8.21 3.26
C SER A 102 7.63 -6.83 3.89
N LYS A 103 8.07 -6.72 5.14
CA LYS A 103 8.02 -5.47 5.90
C LYS A 103 8.87 -4.36 5.26
N SER A 104 10.04 -4.68 4.72
CA SER A 104 10.89 -3.71 4.04
C SER A 104 10.34 -3.31 2.67
N GLN A 105 9.79 -4.28 1.93
CA GLN A 105 9.22 -4.04 0.60
C GLN A 105 8.04 -3.07 0.66
N ILE A 106 7.06 -3.33 1.54
CA ILE A 106 5.87 -2.46 1.60
C ILE A 106 6.21 -1.06 2.11
N ALA A 107 7.12 -0.94 3.07
CA ALA A 107 7.61 0.34 3.57
C ALA A 107 8.30 1.16 2.47
N SER A 108 9.12 0.51 1.64
CA SER A 108 9.77 1.16 0.50
C SER A 108 8.79 1.50 -0.63
N ALA A 109 7.76 0.68 -0.84
CA ALA A 109 6.77 0.85 -1.91
C ALA A 109 5.80 2.01 -1.60
N LEU A 110 5.36 2.12 -0.34
CA LEU A 110 4.46 3.18 0.12
C LEU A 110 5.19 4.40 0.69
N ASN A 111 6.52 4.33 0.77
CA ASN A 111 7.37 5.39 1.34
C ASN A 111 6.93 5.79 2.77
N VAL A 112 6.70 4.78 3.61
CA VAL A 112 6.22 4.92 4.98
C VAL A 112 7.09 4.09 5.91
N ASN A 113 7.24 4.54 7.16
CA ASN A 113 7.94 3.76 8.17
C ASN A 113 7.23 2.42 8.41
N ALA A 114 7.97 1.32 8.26
CA ALA A 114 7.45 -0.03 8.40
C ALA A 114 6.80 -0.33 9.76
N LYS A 115 7.36 0.19 10.86
CA LYS A 115 6.82 -0.01 12.20
C LYS A 115 5.48 0.69 12.37
N TYR A 116 5.35 1.87 11.76
CA TYR A 116 4.13 2.63 11.81
C TYR A 116 3.01 1.90 11.06
N LEU A 117 3.29 1.47 9.82
CA LEU A 117 2.32 0.73 9.01
C LEU A 117 1.83 -0.55 9.71
N ASP A 118 2.77 -1.29 10.30
CA ASP A 118 2.52 -2.51 11.05
C ASP A 118 1.63 -2.25 12.28
N ASN A 119 1.97 -1.26 13.10
CA ASN A 119 1.20 -0.89 14.29
C ASN A 119 -0.22 -0.41 13.95
N SER A 120 -0.39 0.35 12.85
CA SER A 120 -1.69 0.90 12.45
C SER A 120 -2.59 -0.15 11.81
N LEU A 121 -2.08 -0.88 10.81
CA LEU A 121 -2.88 -1.81 10.00
C LEU A 121 -2.92 -3.24 10.55
N ASN A 122 -2.00 -3.60 11.46
CA ASN A 122 -1.82 -4.95 12.00
C ASN A 122 -1.70 -5.99 10.86
N ILE A 123 -0.59 -5.93 10.13
CA ILE A 123 -0.33 -6.81 8.99
C ILE A 123 0.37 -8.07 9.48
N ASP A 124 -0.24 -9.23 9.24
CA ASP A 124 0.36 -10.52 9.58
C ASP A 124 1.36 -10.96 8.51
N PHE A 125 2.61 -10.51 8.64
CA PHE A 125 3.69 -10.85 7.70
C PHE A 125 4.03 -12.34 7.69
N ASN A 126 3.77 -13.07 8.78
CA ASN A 126 4.01 -14.52 8.82
C ASN A 126 2.99 -15.25 7.94
N ALA A 127 1.71 -14.92 8.08
CA ALA A 127 0.66 -15.47 7.24
C ALA A 127 0.86 -15.11 5.75
N VAL A 128 1.36 -13.90 5.44
CA VAL A 128 1.74 -13.52 4.08
C VAL A 128 2.88 -14.39 3.55
N ALA A 129 3.96 -14.55 4.33
CA ALA A 129 5.12 -15.33 3.92
C ALA A 129 4.78 -16.82 3.68
N ASN A 130 3.89 -17.39 4.50
CA ASN A 130 3.41 -18.76 4.35
C ASN A 130 2.36 -18.94 3.25
N GLY A 131 1.94 -17.86 2.56
CA GLY A 131 0.88 -17.89 1.57
C GLY A 131 -0.52 -18.11 2.17
N GLU A 132 -0.68 -18.05 3.49
CA GLU A 132 -1.95 -18.19 4.22
C GLU A 132 -2.87 -16.98 4.01
N LYS A 133 -2.31 -15.79 3.78
CA LYS A 133 -3.06 -14.56 3.47
C LYS A 133 -2.44 -13.82 2.30
N LYS A 134 -3.29 -13.15 1.51
CA LYS A 134 -2.88 -12.15 0.53
C LYS A 134 -3.32 -10.77 1.01
N VAL A 135 -2.40 -9.83 1.04
CA VAL A 135 -2.63 -8.48 1.54
C VAL A 135 -2.22 -7.45 0.50
N MET A 136 -3.07 -6.47 0.27
CA MET A 136 -2.76 -5.24 -0.46
C MET A 136 -2.91 -4.05 0.47
N VAL A 137 -2.04 -3.06 0.33
CA VAL A 137 -2.19 -1.78 1.02
C VAL A 137 -2.20 -0.66 0.01
N ALA A 138 -3.17 0.23 0.13
CA ALA A 138 -3.26 1.49 -0.57
C ALA A 138 -3.08 2.66 0.40
N ALA A 139 -2.41 3.72 -0.03
CA ALA A 139 -2.25 4.95 0.72
C ALA A 139 -2.82 6.12 -0.11
N TYR A 140 -3.80 6.81 0.47
CA TYR A 140 -4.45 7.99 -0.06
C TYR A 140 -3.98 9.20 0.73
N LYS A 141 -3.00 9.90 0.17
CA LYS A 141 -2.45 11.10 0.79
C LYS A 141 -3.21 12.31 0.25
N GLN A 142 -3.98 12.93 1.13
CA GLN A 142 -4.89 14.03 0.87
C GLN A 142 -4.23 15.33 1.31
N ILE A 143 -3.53 15.98 0.38
CA ILE A 143 -2.82 17.23 0.67
C ILE A 143 -3.80 18.40 0.54
N PHE A 144 -4.15 19.04 1.65
CA PHE A 144 -4.96 20.25 1.64
C PHE A 144 -4.13 21.42 1.14
N TYR A 145 -3.00 21.69 1.81
CA TYR A 145 -2.08 22.77 1.44
C TYR A 145 -0.65 22.38 1.77
N THR A 146 0.30 23.17 1.27
CA THR A 146 1.72 23.07 1.62
C THR A 146 2.21 24.40 2.14
N VAL A 147 3.14 24.35 3.08
CA VAL A 147 3.86 25.53 3.57
C VAL A 147 5.34 25.39 3.22
N SER A 148 5.83 26.34 2.45
CA SER A 148 7.21 26.43 2.02
C SER A 148 7.99 27.41 2.89
N ALA A 149 9.23 27.09 3.20
CA ALA A 149 10.18 28.03 3.77
C ALA A 149 11.01 28.68 2.65
N GLU A 150 11.27 29.98 2.77
CA GLU A 150 12.19 30.66 1.87
C GLU A 150 13.59 30.03 1.98
N LEU A 151 14.13 29.60 0.83
CA LEU A 151 15.47 29.03 0.80
C LEU A 151 16.51 30.14 0.95
N PRO A 152 17.52 29.94 1.79
CA PRO A 152 18.57 30.94 1.98
C PRO A 152 19.45 31.03 0.72
N ASN A 153 19.94 32.23 0.41
CA ASN A 153 20.98 32.42 -0.60
C ASN A 153 22.29 31.76 -0.17
N ASN A 154 22.63 31.88 1.12
CA ASN A 154 23.80 31.23 1.73
C ASN A 154 23.41 30.53 3.04
N PRO A 155 24.06 29.42 3.43
CA PRO A 155 23.79 28.75 4.71
C PRO A 155 23.78 29.67 5.94
N SER A 156 24.64 30.69 5.94
CA SER A 156 24.75 31.72 6.99
C SER A 156 23.50 32.56 7.19
N ASP A 157 22.60 32.60 6.21
CA ASP A 157 21.35 33.38 6.28
C ASP A 157 20.30 32.70 7.17
N LEU A 158 20.48 31.41 7.48
CA LEU A 158 19.61 30.69 8.43
C LEU A 158 20.01 30.89 9.88
N PHE A 159 21.28 31.16 10.17
CA PHE A 159 21.83 31.16 11.52
C PHE A 159 22.14 32.57 12.00
N ASP A 160 21.93 32.82 13.29
CA ASP A 160 22.35 34.06 13.92
C ASP A 160 23.88 34.20 13.88
N ASN A 161 24.37 35.45 13.82
CA ASN A 161 25.80 35.73 13.68
C ASN A 161 26.66 35.20 14.85
N SER A 162 26.05 34.87 16.00
CA SER A 162 26.75 34.23 17.13
C SER A 162 27.00 32.72 16.95
N VAL A 163 26.34 32.06 15.99
CA VAL A 163 26.48 30.62 15.76
C VAL A 163 27.77 30.33 15.00
N THR A 164 28.61 29.46 15.57
CA THR A 164 29.88 29.05 14.95
C THR A 164 29.78 27.66 14.32
N PHE A 165 30.61 27.37 13.33
CA PHE A 165 30.67 26.02 12.75
C PHE A 165 31.10 24.95 13.78
N GLY A 166 31.92 25.33 14.77
CA GLY A 166 32.28 24.46 15.89
C GLY A 166 31.07 24.05 16.75
N GLU A 167 30.11 24.96 16.95
CA GLU A 167 28.83 24.63 17.59
C GLU A 167 28.02 23.63 16.77
N LEU A 168 27.90 23.85 15.46
CA LEU A 168 27.17 22.96 14.55
C LEU A 168 27.79 21.56 14.51
N THR A 169 29.12 21.48 14.48
CA THR A 169 29.87 20.22 14.51
C THR A 169 29.62 19.47 15.83
N ARG A 170 29.67 20.17 16.98
CA ARG A 170 29.34 19.59 18.29
C ARG A 170 27.89 19.07 18.37
N LYS A 171 26.99 19.63 17.55
CA LYS A 171 25.59 19.22 17.44
C LYS A 171 25.35 18.15 16.35
N GLY A 172 26.41 17.63 15.72
CA GLY A 172 26.35 16.45 14.87
C GLY A 172 26.57 16.72 13.37
N VAL A 173 26.76 17.97 12.95
CA VAL A 173 27.11 18.26 11.55
C VAL A 173 28.44 17.60 11.20
N SER A 174 28.44 16.77 10.17
CA SER A 174 29.61 16.04 9.68
C SER A 174 29.42 15.61 8.22
N ASN A 175 30.45 15.06 7.59
CA ASN A 175 30.34 14.49 6.24
C ASN A 175 29.34 13.33 6.15
N SER A 176 29.15 12.58 7.24
CA SER A 176 28.17 11.48 7.34
C SER A 176 26.79 11.92 7.82
N ALA A 177 26.64 13.19 8.20
CA ALA A 177 25.39 13.79 8.65
C ALA A 177 25.32 15.27 8.22
N PRO A 178 25.30 15.54 6.91
CA PRO A 178 25.23 16.91 6.41
C PRO A 178 23.89 17.56 6.78
N PRO A 179 23.87 18.88 7.00
CA PRO A 179 22.66 19.59 7.38
C PRO A 179 21.73 19.81 6.17
N VAL A 180 20.44 19.61 6.41
CA VAL A 180 19.36 19.90 5.47
C VAL A 180 18.35 20.83 6.11
N VAL A 181 17.69 21.67 5.31
CA VAL A 181 16.54 22.48 5.74
C VAL A 181 15.25 21.88 5.21
N VAL A 182 14.22 21.82 6.04
CA VAL A 182 12.87 21.47 5.61
C VAL A 182 12.33 22.60 4.75
N SER A 183 12.30 22.38 3.44
CA SER A 183 11.96 23.40 2.44
C SER A 183 10.45 23.51 2.21
N ASN A 184 9.73 22.40 2.33
CA ASN A 184 8.29 22.36 2.16
C ASN A 184 7.68 21.28 3.05
N VAL A 185 6.54 21.58 3.66
CA VAL A 185 5.75 20.62 4.45
C VAL A 185 4.35 20.55 3.85
N ALA A 186 3.88 19.35 3.56
CA ALA A 186 2.52 19.10 3.13
C ALA A 186 1.62 18.84 4.34
N TYR A 187 0.48 19.52 4.37
CA TYR A 187 -0.53 19.42 5.42
C TYR A 187 -1.82 18.83 4.86
N GLY A 188 -2.40 17.91 5.61
CA GLY A 188 -3.66 17.26 5.26
C GLY A 188 -3.83 15.96 6.03
N ARG A 189 -4.22 14.89 5.33
CA ARG A 189 -4.45 13.55 5.89
C ARG A 189 -3.85 12.45 5.05
N THR A 190 -3.59 11.30 5.67
CA THR A 190 -3.27 10.08 4.94
C THR A 190 -4.21 8.97 5.37
N VAL A 191 -4.97 8.42 4.43
CA VAL A 191 -5.82 7.25 4.66
C VAL A 191 -5.09 6.02 4.15
N TYR A 192 -4.74 5.12 5.05
CA TYR A 192 -4.22 3.80 4.70
C TYR A 192 -5.36 2.80 4.65
N VAL A 193 -5.43 2.04 3.56
CA VAL A 193 -6.43 0.99 3.34
C VAL A 193 -5.71 -0.34 3.19
N LYS A 194 -6.00 -1.30 4.06
CA LYS A 194 -5.58 -2.69 3.94
C LYS A 194 -6.73 -3.50 3.36
N LEU A 195 -6.45 -4.29 2.32
CA LEU A 195 -7.32 -5.33 1.79
C LEU A 195 -6.65 -6.68 2.06
N GLU A 196 -7.34 -7.54 2.80
CA GLU A 196 -6.80 -8.82 3.26
C GLU A 196 -7.76 -9.95 2.90
N THR A 197 -7.27 -11.06 2.37
CA THR A 197 -8.08 -12.24 2.06
C THR A 197 -7.33 -13.54 2.35
N THR A 198 -8.09 -14.59 2.65
CA THR A 198 -7.60 -15.98 2.72
C THR A 198 -7.54 -16.66 1.36
N SER A 199 -8.23 -16.12 0.34
CA SER A 199 -8.33 -16.72 -0.98
C SER A 199 -6.96 -16.95 -1.60
N LYS A 200 -6.75 -18.16 -2.14
CA LYS A 200 -5.50 -18.53 -2.83
C LYS A 200 -5.57 -18.23 -4.32
N SER A 201 -6.68 -17.70 -4.83
CA SER A 201 -6.87 -17.37 -6.24
C SER A 201 -5.75 -16.46 -6.78
N LYS A 202 -5.32 -16.72 -8.01
CA LYS A 202 -4.37 -15.88 -8.75
C LYS A 202 -4.93 -14.49 -9.08
N ASP A 203 -6.26 -14.34 -9.05
CA ASP A 203 -6.95 -13.12 -9.46
C ASP A 203 -7.11 -12.09 -8.33
N VAL A 204 -6.66 -12.39 -7.11
CA VAL A 204 -6.81 -11.52 -5.92
C VAL A 204 -6.27 -10.11 -6.16
N GLN A 205 -5.08 -9.96 -6.75
CA GLN A 205 -4.53 -8.63 -7.02
C GLN A 205 -5.40 -7.85 -8.01
N ALA A 206 -5.90 -8.52 -9.05
CA ALA A 206 -6.79 -7.89 -10.04
C ALA A 206 -8.13 -7.50 -9.41
N ALA A 207 -8.70 -8.37 -8.58
CA ALA A 207 -9.93 -8.12 -7.84
C ALA A 207 -9.81 -6.90 -6.91
N PHE A 208 -8.74 -6.81 -6.12
CA PHE A 208 -8.48 -5.67 -5.25
C PHE A 208 -8.26 -4.37 -6.02
N LYS A 209 -7.48 -4.38 -7.12
CA LYS A 209 -7.32 -3.19 -7.97
C LYS A 209 -8.62 -2.74 -8.59
N ALA A 210 -9.48 -3.68 -8.99
CA ALA A 210 -10.79 -3.36 -9.53
C ALA A 210 -11.69 -2.73 -8.45
N LEU A 211 -11.68 -3.28 -7.23
CA LEU A 211 -12.44 -2.77 -6.09
C LEU A 211 -12.07 -1.33 -5.69
N LEU A 212 -10.77 -1.02 -5.70
CA LEU A 212 -10.23 0.32 -5.41
C LEU A 212 -10.61 1.38 -6.46
N LYS A 213 -10.87 0.96 -7.71
CA LYS A 213 -11.14 1.87 -8.84
C LYS A 213 -12.63 2.04 -9.17
N ASN A 214 -13.44 1.00 -8.95
CA ASN A 214 -14.80 0.95 -9.49
C ASN A 214 -15.81 0.44 -8.46
N ASN A 215 -16.88 1.21 -8.25
CA ASN A 215 -17.92 0.94 -7.25
C ASN A 215 -18.83 -0.25 -7.64
N SER A 216 -18.84 -0.67 -8.90
CA SER A 216 -19.73 -1.75 -9.40
C SER A 216 -19.08 -3.13 -9.43
N VAL A 217 -17.84 -3.28 -8.93
CA VAL A 217 -17.09 -4.55 -9.04
C VAL A 217 -17.54 -5.57 -8.00
N GLU A 218 -18.03 -5.13 -6.84
CA GLU A 218 -18.57 -6.02 -5.79
C GLU A 218 -19.79 -6.82 -6.28
N THR A 219 -20.55 -6.27 -7.25
CA THR A 219 -21.72 -6.93 -7.84
C THR A 219 -21.39 -7.79 -9.06
N SER A 220 -20.14 -7.72 -9.55
CA SER A 220 -19.67 -8.59 -10.62
C SER A 220 -19.42 -10.00 -10.07
N GLY A 221 -20.10 -11.01 -10.60
CA GLY A 221 -19.92 -12.40 -10.17
C GLY A 221 -18.50 -12.94 -10.34
N GLN A 222 -17.64 -12.24 -11.08
CA GLN A 222 -16.26 -12.66 -11.39
C GLN A 222 -15.35 -12.73 -10.16
N TYR A 223 -15.52 -11.84 -9.17
CA TYR A 223 -14.65 -11.76 -7.99
C TYR A 223 -15.38 -11.94 -6.67
N LYS A 224 -16.65 -12.35 -6.72
CA LYS A 224 -17.53 -12.44 -5.55
C LYS A 224 -16.92 -13.31 -4.45
N ASP A 225 -16.42 -14.50 -4.79
CA ASP A 225 -15.84 -15.44 -3.82
C ASP A 225 -14.60 -14.85 -3.13
N ILE A 226 -13.77 -14.09 -3.86
CA ILE A 226 -12.61 -13.39 -3.29
C ILE A 226 -13.07 -12.35 -2.26
N PHE A 227 -14.10 -11.55 -2.58
CA PHE A 227 -14.59 -10.50 -1.69
C PHE A 227 -15.32 -11.05 -0.46
N GLU A 228 -16.03 -12.17 -0.57
CA GLU A 228 -16.67 -12.83 0.59
C GLU A 228 -15.64 -13.29 1.63
N GLU A 229 -14.47 -13.74 1.16
CA GLU A 229 -13.29 -14.09 1.94
C GLU A 229 -12.37 -12.91 2.27
N SER A 230 -12.78 -11.68 1.93
CA SER A 230 -11.97 -10.49 2.19
C SER A 230 -12.41 -9.73 3.43
N THR A 231 -11.48 -8.99 4.01
CA THR A 231 -11.70 -7.99 5.06
C THR A 231 -10.92 -6.74 4.72
N PHE A 232 -11.56 -5.59 4.89
CA PHE A 232 -10.98 -4.29 4.59
C PHE A 232 -10.75 -3.51 5.89
N THR A 233 -9.65 -2.80 5.97
CA THR A 233 -9.32 -1.93 7.10
C THR A 233 -8.91 -0.57 6.60
N ALA A 234 -9.52 0.50 7.11
CA ALA A 234 -9.05 1.87 6.90
C ALA A 234 -8.50 2.45 8.20
N VAL A 235 -7.41 3.19 8.10
CA VAL A 235 -6.86 4.01 9.17
C VAL A 235 -6.59 5.40 8.62
N VAL A 236 -7.14 6.42 9.28
CA VAL A 236 -6.92 7.84 8.94
C VAL A 236 -5.84 8.42 9.85
N LEU A 237 -4.85 9.06 9.25
CA LEU A 237 -3.75 9.75 9.94
C LEU A 237 -3.76 11.25 9.63
N GLY A 238 -3.27 12.04 10.59
CA GLY A 238 -3.25 13.49 10.51
C GLY A 238 -4.55 14.12 11.02
N GLY A 239 -4.93 13.80 12.25
CA GLY A 239 -6.19 14.19 12.88
C GLY A 239 -6.10 14.24 14.40
N ASP A 240 -7.14 14.76 15.05
CA ASP A 240 -7.21 14.81 16.51
C ASP A 240 -7.23 13.38 17.10
N ALA A 241 -6.37 13.12 18.08
CA ALA A 241 -5.96 11.75 18.45
C ALA A 241 -7.08 10.84 18.99
N LYS A 242 -8.22 11.43 19.36
CA LYS A 242 -9.43 10.69 19.80
C LYS A 242 -10.14 9.95 18.67
N GLU A 243 -9.87 10.29 17.41
CA GLU A 243 -10.48 9.71 16.21
C GLU A 243 -9.45 9.08 15.26
N HIS A 244 -8.47 8.33 15.78
CA HIS A 244 -7.79 7.32 14.96
C HIS A 244 -8.81 6.23 14.61
N ASN A 245 -9.72 6.56 13.68
CA ASN A 245 -10.86 5.73 13.28
C ASN A 245 -10.33 4.58 12.45
N LYS A 246 -9.86 3.54 13.15
CA LYS A 246 -9.64 2.23 12.55
C LYS A 246 -11.01 1.63 12.28
N VAL A 247 -11.37 1.56 11.01
CA VAL A 247 -12.58 0.87 10.56
C VAL A 247 -12.17 -0.47 9.99
N VAL A 248 -12.85 -1.53 10.43
CA VAL A 248 -12.70 -2.89 9.89
C VAL A 248 -14.06 -3.33 9.40
N THR A 249 -14.18 -3.66 8.12
CA THR A 249 -15.47 -3.93 7.48
C THR A 249 -15.31 -4.94 6.34
N LYS A 250 -16.42 -5.54 5.94
CA LYS A 250 -16.56 -6.31 4.69
C LYS A 250 -17.22 -5.50 3.57
N ASP A 251 -17.78 -4.33 3.86
CA ASP A 251 -18.38 -3.44 2.87
C ASP A 251 -17.36 -2.36 2.47
N PHE A 252 -16.84 -2.43 1.23
CA PHE A 252 -15.86 -1.44 0.79
C PHE A 252 -16.46 -0.04 0.63
N ASN A 253 -17.80 0.12 0.60
CA ASN A 253 -18.43 1.43 0.57
C ASN A 253 -18.16 2.26 1.83
N GLU A 254 -18.03 1.62 3.00
CA GLU A 254 -17.61 2.33 4.21
C GLU A 254 -16.20 2.91 4.04
N ILE A 255 -15.28 2.16 3.43
CA ILE A 255 -13.92 2.62 3.13
C ILE A 255 -13.94 3.80 2.14
N ARG A 256 -14.78 3.71 1.09
CA ARG A 256 -14.97 4.79 0.12
C ARG A 256 -15.48 6.07 0.78
N ASN A 257 -16.43 5.95 1.71
CA ASN A 257 -16.95 7.08 2.47
C ASN A 257 -15.86 7.70 3.34
N ILE A 258 -15.05 6.90 4.04
CA ILE A 258 -13.91 7.42 4.82
C ILE A 258 -12.94 8.21 3.93
N ILE A 259 -12.58 7.68 2.75
CA ILE A 259 -11.71 8.40 1.82
C ILE A 259 -12.35 9.71 1.39
N LYS A 260 -13.65 9.72 1.05
CA LYS A 260 -14.37 10.90 0.58
C LYS A 260 -14.52 11.96 1.69
N ASP A 261 -14.97 11.57 2.87
CA ASP A 261 -15.31 12.47 3.98
C ASP A 261 -14.07 13.18 4.55
N ASN A 262 -12.88 12.60 4.34
CA ASN A 262 -11.61 13.19 4.77
C ASN A 262 -10.95 14.06 3.69
N ALA A 263 -11.49 14.14 2.47
CA ALA A 263 -10.83 14.76 1.31
C ALA A 263 -11.00 16.29 1.18
N GLU A 264 -11.59 16.97 2.17
CA GLU A 264 -11.85 18.42 2.11
C GLU A 264 -11.44 19.13 3.41
N LEU A 265 -10.66 20.21 3.26
CA LEU A 265 -10.28 21.06 4.39
C LEU A 265 -11.51 21.76 4.99
N SER A 266 -11.69 21.66 6.31
CA SER A 266 -12.71 22.44 7.01
C SER A 266 -12.32 22.67 8.47
N LEU A 267 -13.05 23.54 9.18
CA LEU A 267 -12.86 23.72 10.63
C LEU A 267 -13.09 22.43 11.42
N LYS A 268 -13.93 21.52 10.92
CA LYS A 268 -14.16 20.20 11.52
C LYS A 268 -13.16 19.15 11.04
N ASN A 269 -12.38 19.47 10.01
CA ASN A 269 -11.36 18.62 9.40
C ASN A 269 -10.02 19.39 9.31
N PRO A 270 -9.37 19.66 10.46
CA PRO A 270 -8.10 20.39 10.47
C PRO A 270 -6.98 19.58 9.79
N ALA A 271 -6.01 20.30 9.24
CA ALA A 271 -4.87 19.74 8.55
C ALA A 271 -3.71 19.48 9.52
N TYR A 272 -2.98 18.39 9.30
CA TYR A 272 -1.77 18.06 10.05
C TYR A 272 -0.63 17.80 9.09
N PRO A 273 0.64 17.99 9.51
CA PRO A 273 1.77 17.73 8.64
C PRO A 273 1.88 16.23 8.35
N ILE A 274 1.78 15.84 7.08
CA ILE A 274 1.78 14.43 6.62
C ILE A 274 3.05 14.03 5.89
N SER A 275 3.73 15.00 5.26
CA SER A 275 5.02 14.76 4.62
C SER A 275 5.82 16.05 4.49
N TYR A 276 7.09 15.92 4.15
CA TYR A 276 7.97 17.05 3.91
C TYR A 276 9.04 16.75 2.88
N THR A 277 9.56 17.80 2.25
CA THR A 277 10.80 17.76 1.47
C THR A 277 11.89 18.51 2.22
N SER A 278 13.13 18.05 2.07
CA SER A 278 14.29 18.75 2.61
C SER A 278 15.27 19.09 1.50
N THR A 279 16.07 20.11 1.75
CA THR A 279 17.06 20.64 0.82
C THR A 279 18.41 20.71 1.52
N PHE A 280 19.48 20.24 0.89
CA PHE A 280 20.83 20.34 1.43
C PHE A 280 21.27 21.80 1.52
N LEU A 281 21.81 22.20 2.68
CA LEU A 281 22.27 23.58 2.86
C LEU A 281 23.45 23.91 1.93
N LYS A 282 24.24 22.92 1.53
CA LYS A 282 25.47 23.13 0.75
C LYS A 282 25.21 23.76 -0.62
N ASP A 283 24.22 23.26 -1.34
CA ASP A 283 24.01 23.50 -2.77
C ASP A 283 22.53 23.74 -3.12
N ASN A 284 21.66 23.81 -2.11
CA ASN A 284 20.21 23.90 -2.28
C ASN A 284 19.62 22.74 -3.12
N ALA A 285 20.29 21.59 -3.21
CA ALA A 285 19.76 20.41 -3.88
C ALA A 285 18.72 19.68 -3.00
N THR A 286 17.65 19.19 -3.61
CA THR A 286 16.63 18.39 -2.91
C THR A 286 17.24 17.09 -2.37
N ALA A 287 17.01 16.82 -1.09
CA ALA A 287 17.40 15.58 -0.45
C ALA A 287 16.43 14.45 -0.84
N ALA A 288 16.99 13.34 -1.33
CA ALA A 288 16.25 12.11 -1.64
C ALA A 288 16.72 10.97 -0.73
N VAL A 289 15.78 10.12 -0.30
CA VAL A 289 16.10 8.90 0.46
C VAL A 289 16.18 7.74 -0.52
N HIS A 290 17.36 7.14 -0.68
CA HIS A 290 17.56 6.00 -1.57
C HIS A 290 17.34 4.68 -0.83
N ASN A 291 16.22 4.02 -1.12
CA ASN A 291 15.86 2.72 -0.55
C ASN A 291 16.17 1.59 -1.54
N ASN A 292 16.91 0.58 -1.08
CA ASN A 292 17.15 -0.67 -1.81
C ASN A 292 16.87 -1.86 -0.89
N THR A 293 16.07 -2.83 -1.35
CA THR A 293 15.72 -4.04 -0.60
C THR A 293 15.41 -5.18 -1.55
N ASP A 294 15.89 -6.37 -1.19
CA ASP A 294 15.46 -7.62 -1.81
C ASP A 294 14.27 -8.19 -1.03
N TYR A 295 13.39 -8.93 -1.71
CA TYR A 295 12.26 -9.63 -1.12
C TYR A 295 11.82 -10.79 -2.01
N ILE A 296 11.05 -11.72 -1.45
CA ILE A 296 10.48 -12.86 -2.18
C ILE A 296 9.03 -12.51 -2.51
N GLU A 297 8.68 -12.49 -3.79
CA GLU A 297 7.29 -12.40 -4.24
C GLU A 297 6.66 -13.80 -4.21
N THR A 298 5.70 -14.01 -3.31
CA THR A 298 4.98 -15.27 -3.19
C THR A 298 3.69 -15.23 -4.00
N THR A 299 3.56 -16.16 -4.95
CA THR A 299 2.32 -16.39 -5.71
C THR A 299 1.73 -17.75 -5.34
N THR A 300 0.41 -17.83 -5.27
CA THR A 300 -0.32 -19.06 -5.00
C THR A 300 -1.42 -19.24 -6.05
N THR A 301 -1.66 -20.50 -6.41
CA THR A 301 -2.80 -20.92 -7.24
C THR A 301 -3.54 -22.01 -6.50
N GLU A 302 -4.86 -21.88 -6.43
CA GLU A 302 -5.73 -22.88 -5.82
C GLU A 302 -6.25 -23.86 -6.87
N TYR A 303 -6.30 -25.14 -6.51
CA TYR A 303 -6.96 -26.18 -7.27
C TYR A 303 -7.94 -26.89 -6.35
N SER A 304 -9.09 -27.28 -6.90
CA SER A 304 -10.13 -28.01 -6.16
C SER A 304 -10.23 -29.45 -6.68
N SER A 305 -10.59 -30.38 -5.80
CA SER A 305 -10.88 -31.76 -6.20
C SER A 305 -12.11 -31.78 -7.09
N ALA A 306 -12.12 -32.69 -8.07
CA ALA A 306 -13.27 -32.92 -8.93
C ALA A 306 -13.74 -34.38 -8.81
N LYS A 307 -14.93 -34.66 -9.32
CA LYS A 307 -15.41 -36.03 -9.51
C LYS A 307 -16.08 -36.16 -10.86
N MET A 308 -15.92 -37.32 -11.48
CA MET A 308 -16.63 -37.68 -12.71
C MET A 308 -17.56 -38.85 -12.44
N THR A 309 -18.80 -38.72 -12.89
CA THR A 309 -19.75 -39.82 -12.90
C THR A 309 -19.74 -40.45 -14.29
N LEU A 310 -19.49 -41.75 -14.36
CA LEU A 310 -19.74 -42.55 -15.56
C LEU A 310 -21.10 -43.22 -15.39
N ASP A 311 -21.95 -43.11 -16.41
CA ASP A 311 -23.29 -43.66 -16.39
C ASP A 311 -23.63 -44.29 -17.74
N HIS A 312 -23.84 -45.61 -17.74
CA HIS A 312 -24.06 -46.42 -18.94
C HIS A 312 -25.42 -47.09 -18.91
N TYR A 313 -26.29 -46.63 -19.80
CA TYR A 313 -27.62 -47.19 -20.06
C TYR A 313 -27.73 -47.85 -21.44
N GLY A 314 -26.66 -47.84 -22.25
CA GLY A 314 -26.69 -48.34 -23.61
C GLY A 314 -26.89 -49.85 -23.68
N ALA A 315 -27.69 -50.31 -24.65
CA ALA A 315 -27.98 -51.73 -24.88
C ALA A 315 -26.80 -52.47 -25.56
N TYR A 316 -25.58 -52.23 -25.10
CA TYR A 316 -24.33 -52.82 -25.58
C TYR A 316 -23.32 -52.95 -24.43
N VAL A 317 -22.28 -53.75 -24.63
CA VAL A 317 -21.13 -53.79 -23.72
C VAL A 317 -20.24 -52.59 -24.01
N ALA A 318 -19.85 -51.85 -22.99
CA ALA A 318 -18.93 -50.72 -23.11
C ALA A 318 -17.63 -50.97 -22.33
N GLN A 319 -16.54 -50.38 -22.80
CA GLN A 319 -15.29 -50.22 -22.04
C GLN A 319 -14.97 -48.74 -21.93
N PHE A 320 -14.45 -48.33 -20.79
CA PHE A 320 -13.95 -46.98 -20.58
C PHE A 320 -12.44 -47.05 -20.37
N ASP A 321 -11.69 -46.08 -20.89
CA ASP A 321 -10.29 -45.84 -20.54
C ASP A 321 -10.21 -44.43 -19.93
N VAL A 322 -9.98 -44.37 -18.62
CA VAL A 322 -9.88 -43.12 -17.87
C VAL A 322 -8.49 -42.99 -17.28
N SER A 323 -7.80 -41.91 -17.61
CA SER A 323 -6.44 -41.64 -17.12
C SER A 323 -6.24 -40.16 -16.83
N TRP A 324 -5.30 -39.83 -15.95
CA TRP A 324 -4.91 -38.47 -15.60
C TRP A 324 -3.47 -38.47 -15.09
N ASP A 325 -2.88 -37.29 -14.96
CA ASP A 325 -1.61 -37.11 -14.29
C ASP A 325 -1.83 -36.37 -12.96
N GLU A 326 -1.13 -36.81 -11.91
CA GLU A 326 -1.02 -36.07 -10.65
C GLU A 326 0.30 -35.31 -10.65
N PHE A 327 0.26 -33.98 -10.53
CA PHE A 327 1.46 -33.17 -10.48
C PHE A 327 1.93 -32.91 -9.04
N THR A 328 3.24 -32.87 -8.87
CA THR A 328 3.95 -32.45 -7.64
C THR A 328 5.17 -31.61 -8.05
N PHE A 329 5.85 -30.99 -7.09
CA PHE A 329 7.09 -30.25 -7.35
C PHE A 329 8.22 -30.83 -6.51
N ASP A 330 9.40 -30.95 -7.12
CA ASP A 330 10.62 -31.33 -6.40
C ASP A 330 11.21 -30.16 -5.58
N GLN A 331 12.29 -30.43 -4.86
CA GLN A 331 13.01 -29.42 -4.07
C GLN A 331 13.53 -28.21 -4.85
N ASN A 332 13.64 -28.32 -6.18
CA ASN A 332 14.09 -27.25 -7.07
C ASN A 332 12.91 -26.55 -7.77
N GLY A 333 11.67 -26.91 -7.45
CA GLY A 333 10.46 -26.37 -8.09
C GLY A 333 10.19 -26.94 -9.48
N LYS A 334 10.83 -28.05 -9.87
CA LYS A 334 10.53 -28.71 -11.14
C LYS A 334 9.29 -29.58 -10.98
N GLU A 335 8.36 -29.46 -11.93
CA GLU A 335 7.16 -30.27 -11.97
C GLU A 335 7.47 -31.76 -12.23
N VAL A 336 6.87 -32.63 -11.43
CA VAL A 336 6.94 -34.09 -11.53
C VAL A 336 5.54 -34.65 -11.71
N LEU A 337 5.33 -35.43 -12.77
CA LEU A 337 4.03 -36.01 -13.12
C LEU A 337 4.00 -37.51 -12.79
N THR A 338 2.96 -37.92 -12.08
CA THR A 338 2.65 -39.32 -11.82
C THR A 338 1.41 -39.71 -12.61
N HIS A 339 1.56 -40.54 -13.63
CA HIS A 339 0.43 -41.03 -14.42
C HIS A 339 -0.45 -41.97 -13.59
N LYS A 340 -1.76 -41.81 -13.73
CA LYS A 340 -2.79 -42.60 -13.06
C LYS A 340 -3.80 -43.10 -14.08
N THR A 341 -4.36 -44.26 -13.80
CA THR A 341 -5.41 -44.88 -14.59
C THR A 341 -6.47 -45.41 -13.64
N TRP A 342 -7.74 -45.27 -14.00
CA TRP A 342 -8.83 -45.84 -13.22
C TRP A 342 -8.79 -47.38 -13.30
N ASP A 343 -8.89 -48.07 -12.16
CA ASP A 343 -8.80 -49.55 -12.07
C ASP A 343 -9.84 -50.31 -12.90
N GLY A 344 -10.96 -49.65 -13.20
CA GLY A 344 -12.02 -50.19 -14.05
C GLY A 344 -11.76 -50.04 -15.55
N SER A 345 -10.64 -49.42 -15.95
CA SER A 345 -10.31 -49.18 -17.34
C SER A 345 -10.12 -50.47 -18.12
N GLY A 346 -10.59 -50.51 -19.37
CA GLY A 346 -10.53 -51.70 -20.23
C GLY A 346 -11.37 -52.90 -19.75
N ARG A 347 -12.27 -52.72 -18.77
CA ARG A 347 -13.17 -53.78 -18.28
C ARG A 347 -14.57 -53.59 -18.82
N ASP A 348 -15.17 -54.68 -19.28
CA ASP A 348 -16.55 -54.69 -19.78
C ASP A 348 -17.56 -54.16 -18.75
N LYS A 349 -18.52 -53.38 -19.23
CA LYS A 349 -19.65 -52.80 -18.49
C LYS A 349 -20.94 -52.99 -19.30
N THR A 350 -21.98 -53.51 -18.66
CA THR A 350 -23.31 -53.71 -19.24
C THR A 350 -24.29 -52.67 -18.67
N ALA A 351 -25.43 -52.46 -19.33
CA ALA A 351 -26.50 -51.66 -18.75
C ALA A 351 -27.17 -52.39 -17.57
N HIS A 352 -27.56 -51.72 -16.48
CA HIS A 352 -27.18 -50.36 -16.06
C HIS A 352 -25.86 -50.40 -15.29
N TYR A 353 -24.93 -49.48 -15.59
CA TYR A 353 -23.70 -49.31 -14.84
C TYR A 353 -23.46 -47.85 -14.50
N SER A 354 -23.25 -47.55 -13.22
CA SER A 354 -22.90 -46.22 -12.75
C SER A 354 -21.73 -46.28 -11.76
N THR A 355 -20.79 -45.36 -11.90
CA THR A 355 -19.66 -45.24 -10.95
C THR A 355 -19.19 -43.80 -10.85
N VAL A 356 -18.48 -43.49 -9.78
CA VAL A 356 -17.88 -42.17 -9.53
C VAL A 356 -16.37 -42.33 -9.42
N ILE A 357 -15.64 -41.52 -10.18
CA ILE A 357 -14.18 -41.48 -10.19
C ILE A 357 -13.76 -40.14 -9.57
N PRO A 358 -13.14 -40.13 -8.37
CA PRO A 358 -12.62 -38.92 -7.76
C PRO A 358 -11.29 -38.51 -8.39
N PHE A 359 -11.10 -37.21 -8.59
CA PHE A 359 -9.84 -36.60 -9.00
C PHE A 359 -9.32 -35.71 -7.86
N PRO A 360 -8.12 -35.96 -7.32
CA PRO A 360 -7.52 -35.07 -6.35
C PRO A 360 -7.27 -33.66 -6.95
N PRO A 361 -7.08 -32.62 -6.12
CA PRO A 361 -6.89 -31.25 -6.60
C PRO A 361 -5.69 -31.07 -7.53
N ASN A 362 -4.68 -31.93 -7.40
CA ASN A 362 -3.48 -31.90 -8.24
C ASN A 362 -3.60 -32.76 -9.52
N SER A 363 -4.81 -33.12 -9.94
CA SER A 363 -5.05 -33.80 -11.22
C SER A 363 -4.97 -32.84 -12.40
N LYS A 364 -4.27 -33.24 -13.46
CA LYS A 364 -4.27 -32.57 -14.77
C LYS A 364 -4.22 -33.59 -15.91
N ASN A 365 -4.30 -33.12 -17.16
CA ASN A 365 -4.25 -33.96 -18.37
C ASN A 365 -5.28 -35.11 -18.35
N ILE A 366 -6.49 -34.85 -17.83
CA ILE A 366 -7.55 -35.87 -17.73
C ILE A 366 -7.97 -36.30 -19.14
N LYS A 367 -7.92 -37.61 -19.40
CA LYS A 367 -8.34 -38.23 -20.66
C LYS A 367 -9.36 -39.31 -20.38
N ILE A 368 -10.46 -39.25 -21.13
CA ILE A 368 -11.59 -40.17 -21.03
C ILE A 368 -11.90 -40.68 -22.43
N VAL A 369 -11.95 -42.00 -22.58
CA VAL A 369 -12.40 -42.68 -23.80
C VAL A 369 -13.48 -43.67 -23.40
N ALA A 370 -14.57 -43.73 -24.16
CA ALA A 370 -15.56 -44.79 -24.07
C ALA A 370 -15.59 -45.51 -25.41
N ARG A 371 -15.69 -46.84 -25.38
CA ARG A 371 -15.80 -47.69 -26.57
C ARG A 371 -16.99 -48.61 -26.44
N GLU A 372 -17.77 -48.78 -27.49
CA GLU A 372 -18.84 -49.76 -27.55
C GLU A 372 -18.38 -51.03 -28.27
N CYS A 373 -18.76 -52.20 -27.75
CA CYS A 373 -18.51 -53.49 -28.39
C CYS A 373 -19.59 -53.71 -29.45
N THR A 374 -19.24 -53.54 -30.72
CA THR A 374 -20.18 -53.63 -31.85
C THR A 374 -20.48 -55.08 -32.26
N GLY A 375 -19.61 -56.02 -31.87
CA GLY A 375 -19.63 -57.41 -32.35
C GLY A 375 -19.23 -57.58 -33.82
N LEU A 376 -18.79 -56.52 -34.51
CA LEU A 376 -18.36 -56.57 -35.91
C LEU A 376 -16.88 -56.95 -36.01
N ALA A 377 -16.56 -57.92 -36.87
CA ALA A 377 -15.18 -58.38 -37.05
C ALA A 377 -14.21 -57.30 -37.58
N TRP A 378 -14.73 -56.28 -38.30
CA TRP A 378 -13.92 -55.20 -38.89
C TRP A 378 -13.88 -53.92 -38.02
N GLU A 379 -14.69 -53.81 -36.97
CA GLU A 379 -14.74 -52.65 -36.07
C GLU A 379 -15.21 -53.09 -34.68
N TRP A 380 -14.44 -53.99 -34.04
CA TRP A 380 -14.87 -54.67 -32.81
C TRP A 380 -15.19 -53.73 -31.65
N TRP A 381 -14.47 -52.60 -31.60
CA TRP A 381 -14.72 -51.48 -30.70
C TRP A 381 -14.86 -50.21 -31.53
N ARG A 382 -15.95 -49.48 -31.34
CA ARG A 382 -16.18 -48.15 -31.93
C ARG A 382 -15.98 -47.06 -30.90
#